data_AF-A0A4U6U831-F1
#
_entry.id   AF-A0A4U6U831-F1
#
_cell.length_a   1.000
_cell.length_b   1.000
_cell.length_c   1.000
_cell.angle_alpha   90.00
_cell.angle_beta   90.00
_cell.angle_gamma   90.00
#
_symmetry.space_group_name_H-M   'P 1'
#
loop_
_entity.id
_entity.type
_entity.pdbx_description
1 polymer ?
#
loop_
_entity_poly.entity_id
_entity_poly.type
_entity_poly.pdbx_seq_one_letter_code
_entity_poly.pdbx_strand_id
1 'polypeptide(L)'
;MVMDEPLDFEKEEDPLLPSPRPAKRKKVIGLDDLLLDYFENGKDLRKVRAAKSKHGPRGGYVSDEEDKEVREDEICKIFEDCEEKAKGLDARDDVPPWGQQIFGCQKLPSNLSDMGVENCQMLQSFCASEHLGFDLEIQQGEGFLEGMLMYGWLLKLVRIGGSVEDSIASWTLTKLLYSSNKKLQVSATDFWDSILSLDEDDKLLVNLGYFPSYSVLKCAMLSYGYLFETLGTKASISESAAAADSSDVGPPHNIIAWVRVVSACCKIRKVRPIFSASEAEELLVIVISLFLDRGLEGLLVVLGDCLNSLVLYFNTSEWESSCVMVAESIAQRVTMDLNCLRIIDCITGTNKRSKFLRSQLALQLLKINFGLKVGNVEKMLKLVTSINVKEKECDFFRLYVYLVLMDNLLFSSGAFRDKTMIVDTWRNYLRNCSTQIACTNWGFYAPKVRNKASYLLQGAVFKKSGGVSAR
;
A
#
# COMPACT_ATOMS: atom_id res chain seq x y z
N MET A 1 6.60 -34.17 28.86
CA MET A 1 7.77 -34.93 28.36
C MET A 1 7.27 -35.70 27.14
N VAL A 2 7.73 -35.50 25.92
CA VAL A 2 8.91 -34.83 25.35
C VAL A 2 8.43 -34.04 24.12
N MET A 3 9.07 -32.91 23.87
CA MET A 3 8.76 -31.93 22.82
C MET A 3 9.19 -32.46 21.44
N ASP A 4 8.31 -32.35 20.44
CA ASP A 4 8.70 -32.50 19.04
C ASP A 4 9.29 -31.16 18.53
N GLU A 5 10.57 -31.23 18.13
CA GLU A 5 11.31 -30.17 17.43
C GLU A 5 10.79 -29.98 15.98
N PRO A 6 10.99 -28.78 15.40
CA PRO A 6 10.37 -28.39 14.14
C PRO A 6 11.05 -29.01 12.90
N LEU A 7 10.21 -29.30 11.89
CA LEU A 7 10.57 -29.86 10.58
C LEU A 7 11.58 -28.97 9.82
N ASP A 8 12.73 -29.56 9.50
CA ASP A 8 13.77 -29.05 8.60
C ASP A 8 13.36 -29.32 7.14
N PHE A 9 13.32 -28.27 6.31
CA PHE A 9 12.89 -28.32 4.90
C PHE A 9 14.08 -28.40 3.92
N GLU A 10 15.26 -28.83 4.37
CA GLU A 10 16.34 -29.16 3.45
C GLU A 10 16.55 -30.68 3.32
N LYS A 11 15.73 -31.31 2.45
CA LYS A 11 16.12 -32.34 1.46
C LYS A 11 14.96 -33.29 1.16
N GLU A 12 14.30 -33.07 0.03
CA GLU A 12 13.90 -34.15 -0.86
C GLU A 12 13.67 -33.55 -2.27
N GLU A 13 14.42 -34.07 -3.25
CA GLU A 13 14.39 -33.66 -4.65
C GLU A 13 13.18 -34.32 -5.35
N ASP A 14 12.33 -33.52 -6.01
CA ASP A 14 11.23 -33.99 -6.85
C ASP A 14 11.76 -34.32 -8.29
N PRO A 15 11.43 -35.48 -8.91
CA PRO A 15 12.20 -36.08 -10.02
C PRO A 15 11.96 -35.53 -11.44
N LEU A 16 11.60 -34.25 -11.62
CA LEU A 16 11.21 -33.74 -12.96
C LEU A 16 12.07 -32.59 -13.53
N LEU A 17 13.34 -32.48 -13.13
CA LEU A 17 14.31 -31.58 -13.77
C LEU A 17 15.50 -32.32 -14.40
N PRO A 18 15.99 -31.89 -15.59
CA PRO A 18 17.15 -32.51 -16.25
C PRO A 18 18.47 -32.20 -15.51
N SER A 19 19.40 -33.17 -15.52
CA SER A 19 20.68 -33.15 -14.80
C SER A 19 21.52 -31.86 -15.01
N PRO A 20 22.19 -31.32 -13.98
CA PRO A 20 23.02 -30.13 -14.11
C PRO A 20 24.37 -30.41 -14.78
N ARG A 21 24.78 -29.51 -15.70
CA ARG A 21 26.14 -29.41 -16.25
C ARG A 21 27.09 -28.78 -15.22
N PRO A 22 28.41 -29.09 -15.25
CA PRO A 22 29.35 -28.66 -14.22
C PRO A 22 29.57 -27.14 -14.18
N ALA A 23 29.60 -26.61 -12.96
CA ALA A 23 29.63 -25.18 -12.63
C ALA A 23 30.97 -24.49 -12.94
N LYS A 24 30.93 -23.36 -13.66
CA LYS A 24 31.88 -22.26 -13.47
C LYS A 24 31.27 -21.28 -12.48
N ARG A 25 31.67 -21.36 -11.21
CA ARG A 25 31.27 -20.39 -10.17
C ARG A 25 31.83 -19.01 -10.53
N LYS A 26 30.96 -18.04 -10.86
CA LYS A 26 31.30 -16.62 -10.76
C LYS A 26 31.23 -16.24 -9.28
N LYS A 27 32.36 -15.91 -8.67
CA LYS A 27 32.38 -15.28 -7.34
C LYS A 27 31.61 -13.97 -7.42
N VAL A 28 30.76 -13.72 -6.44
CA VAL A 28 30.19 -12.39 -6.18
C VAL A 28 31.35 -11.55 -5.67
N ILE A 29 31.68 -10.48 -6.39
CA ILE A 29 32.74 -9.54 -6.03
C ILE A 29 32.13 -8.57 -5.01
N GLY A 30 32.63 -8.59 -3.78
CA GLY A 30 32.24 -7.66 -2.72
C GLY A 30 32.90 -6.29 -2.89
N LEU A 31 32.35 -5.28 -2.21
CA LEU A 31 32.96 -3.94 -2.18
C LEU A 31 34.37 -3.96 -1.55
N ASP A 32 34.57 -4.86 -0.58
CA ASP A 32 35.87 -5.08 0.06
C ASP A 32 36.88 -5.74 -0.88
N ASP A 33 36.43 -6.61 -1.79
CA ASP A 33 37.28 -7.21 -2.83
C ASP A 33 37.73 -6.16 -3.86
N LEU A 34 36.86 -5.19 -4.19
CA LEU A 34 37.20 -4.07 -5.09
C LEU A 34 38.16 -3.06 -4.43
N LEU A 35 38.03 -2.84 -3.12
CA LEU A 35 38.95 -1.99 -2.37
C LEU A 35 40.32 -2.65 -2.25
N LEU A 36 40.37 -3.96 -1.98
CA LEU A 36 41.62 -4.72 -1.98
C LEU A 36 42.32 -4.68 -3.35
N ASP A 37 41.59 -4.91 -4.44
CA ASP A 37 42.14 -4.82 -5.81
C ASP A 37 42.66 -3.40 -6.13
N TYR A 38 42.01 -2.34 -5.61
CA TYR A 38 42.47 -0.96 -5.80
C TYR A 38 43.78 -0.67 -5.05
N PHE A 39 43.91 -1.14 -3.80
CA PHE A 39 45.13 -0.96 -3.01
C PHE A 39 46.29 -1.87 -3.47
N GLU A 40 46.00 -3.05 -4.03
CA GLU A 40 47.02 -3.95 -4.59
C GLU A 40 47.52 -3.47 -5.97
N ASN A 41 46.62 -3.02 -6.87
CA ASN A 41 47.01 -2.59 -8.23
C ASN A 41 47.67 -1.20 -8.30
N GLY A 42 47.56 -0.38 -7.25
CA GLY A 42 48.24 0.91 -7.17
C GLY A 42 49.78 0.82 -7.16
N LYS A 43 50.35 -0.34 -6.84
CA LYS A 43 51.81 -0.55 -6.74
C LYS A 43 52.48 -1.02 -8.04
N ASP A 44 51.72 -1.59 -8.99
CA ASP A 44 52.29 -2.23 -10.19
C ASP A 44 52.27 -1.37 -11.47
N LEU A 45 51.56 -0.23 -11.47
CA LEU A 45 51.61 0.73 -12.59
C LEU A 45 52.96 1.46 -12.71
N ARG A 46 53.84 1.39 -11.70
CA ARG A 46 55.19 1.99 -11.73
C ARG A 46 56.28 1.11 -12.35
N LYS A 47 56.00 -0.14 -12.77
CA LYS A 47 57.03 -1.08 -13.26
C LYS A 47 57.00 -1.46 -14.74
N VAL A 48 56.02 -1.00 -15.54
CA VAL A 48 55.87 -1.46 -16.95
C VAL A 48 56.46 -0.50 -18.01
N ARG A 49 56.93 0.71 -17.66
CA ARG A 49 57.60 1.62 -18.62
C ARG A 49 59.14 1.57 -18.51
N ALA A 50 59.75 0.40 -18.71
CA ALA A 50 61.21 0.32 -18.81
C ALA A 50 61.69 -0.86 -19.68
N ALA A 51 61.23 -0.99 -20.93
CA ALA A 51 61.97 -1.73 -21.96
C ALA A 51 61.36 -1.54 -23.35
N LYS A 52 61.86 -0.55 -24.10
CA LYS A 52 62.30 -0.65 -25.51
C LYS A 52 62.57 0.75 -26.06
N SER A 53 63.84 1.11 -26.07
CA SER A 53 64.40 2.19 -26.90
C SER A 53 65.03 1.58 -28.16
N LYS A 54 64.82 2.23 -29.31
CA LYS A 54 65.84 2.57 -30.33
C LYS A 54 65.19 3.09 -31.63
N HIS A 55 65.00 4.41 -31.72
CA HIS A 55 65.47 5.29 -32.80
C HIS A 55 64.90 6.70 -32.58
N GLY A 56 65.77 7.72 -32.48
CA GLY A 56 65.38 9.14 -32.58
C GLY A 56 65.69 9.71 -33.97
N PRO A 57 65.63 11.05 -34.20
CA PRO A 57 65.24 12.13 -33.28
C PRO A 57 64.33 13.25 -33.89
N ARG A 58 63.56 13.96 -33.05
CA ARG A 58 63.42 15.45 -32.96
C ARG A 58 62.01 15.91 -32.58
N GLY A 59 61.96 16.83 -31.62
CA GLY A 59 60.81 17.71 -31.34
C GLY A 59 60.26 17.48 -29.94
N GLY A 60 60.72 18.26 -28.97
CA GLY A 60 60.43 18.08 -27.55
C GLY A 60 58.98 18.39 -27.16
N TYR A 61 58.52 17.73 -26.11
CA TYR A 61 57.39 18.16 -25.29
C TYR A 61 57.66 17.83 -23.82
N VAL A 62 57.28 18.79 -22.98
CA VAL A 62 57.46 18.89 -21.54
C VAL A 62 56.59 17.85 -20.80
N SER A 63 57.06 17.51 -19.60
CA SER A 63 56.60 16.46 -18.67
C SER A 63 55.10 16.42 -18.40
N ASP A 64 54.56 15.20 -18.38
CA ASP A 64 53.14 14.80 -18.30
C ASP A 64 52.73 14.36 -16.87
N GLU A 65 53.42 14.88 -15.84
CA GLU A 65 53.15 14.51 -14.42
C GLU A 65 52.37 15.58 -13.64
N GLU A 66 52.45 16.86 -13.99
CA GLU A 66 51.63 17.91 -13.36
C GLU A 66 50.12 17.73 -13.68
N ASP A 67 49.82 17.12 -14.82
CA ASP A 67 48.46 17.02 -15.37
C ASP A 67 47.58 15.95 -14.68
N LYS A 68 48.17 15.09 -13.85
CA LYS A 68 47.43 14.11 -13.02
C LYS A 68 47.16 14.65 -11.62
N GLU A 69 48.16 15.30 -11.02
CA GLU A 69 48.05 15.88 -9.69
C GLU A 69 47.05 17.05 -9.69
N VAL A 70 47.05 17.89 -10.73
CA VAL A 70 46.05 18.95 -10.93
C VAL A 70 44.63 18.39 -11.09
N ARG A 71 44.47 17.22 -11.74
CA ARG A 71 43.16 16.57 -11.92
C ARG A 71 42.65 15.92 -10.64
N GLU A 72 43.52 15.34 -9.82
CA GLU A 72 43.15 14.78 -8.52
C GLU A 72 42.81 15.90 -7.52
N ASP A 73 43.58 16.99 -7.50
CA ASP A 73 43.29 18.18 -6.69
C ASP A 73 41.97 18.86 -7.09
N GLU A 74 41.64 18.91 -8.38
CA GLU A 74 40.34 19.40 -8.85
C GLU A 74 39.18 18.49 -8.39
N ILE A 75 39.36 17.17 -8.41
CA ILE A 75 38.35 16.22 -7.93
C ILE A 75 38.19 16.31 -6.41
N CYS A 76 39.28 16.42 -5.66
CA CYS A 76 39.26 16.63 -4.22
C CYS A 76 38.57 17.95 -3.86
N LYS A 77 38.86 19.04 -4.57
CA LYS A 77 38.12 20.30 -4.42
C LYS A 77 36.63 20.14 -4.69
N ILE A 78 36.25 19.42 -5.75
CA ILE A 78 34.82 19.18 -6.05
C ILE A 78 34.16 18.37 -4.91
N PHE A 79 34.87 17.40 -4.33
CA PHE A 79 34.39 16.61 -3.20
C PHE A 79 34.24 17.44 -1.93
N GLU A 80 35.24 18.24 -1.58
CA GLU A 80 35.22 19.14 -0.42
C GLU A 80 34.14 20.22 -0.56
N ASP A 81 34.00 20.82 -1.74
CA ASP A 81 32.99 21.84 -2.05
C ASP A 81 31.57 21.23 -2.06
N CYS A 82 31.45 19.94 -2.39
CA CYS A 82 30.20 19.18 -2.26
C CYS A 82 29.91 18.79 -0.80
N GLU A 83 30.93 18.46 -0.01
CA GLU A 83 30.80 18.10 1.41
C GLU A 83 30.46 19.33 2.27
N GLU A 84 31.06 20.49 2.00
CA GLU A 84 30.71 21.76 2.65
C GLU A 84 29.28 22.20 2.30
N LYS A 85 28.89 22.10 1.02
CA LYS A 85 27.50 22.39 0.60
C LYS A 85 26.49 21.40 1.18
N ALA A 86 26.89 20.14 1.40
CA ALA A 86 26.07 19.14 2.10
C ALA A 86 25.98 19.41 3.61
N LYS A 87 27.04 19.91 4.24
CA LYS A 87 27.04 20.31 5.66
C LYS A 87 26.19 21.55 5.95
N GLY A 88 26.00 22.44 4.96
CA GLY A 88 25.06 23.57 5.04
C GLY A 88 23.59 23.20 4.90
N LEU A 89 23.29 21.94 4.57
CA LEU A 89 21.95 21.36 4.44
C LEU A 89 21.81 20.26 5.49
N ASP A 90 21.59 20.64 6.76
CA ASP A 90 21.30 19.66 7.81
C ASP A 90 20.13 18.77 7.38
N ALA A 91 20.36 17.46 7.44
CA ALA A 91 19.52 16.41 6.84
C ALA A 91 18.25 16.10 7.64
N ARG A 92 17.68 17.12 8.31
CA ARG A 92 16.43 17.02 9.08
C ARG A 92 15.33 17.94 8.57
N ASP A 93 15.66 18.99 7.83
CA ASP A 93 14.63 19.88 7.28
C ASP A 93 14.10 19.36 5.93
N ASP A 94 12.79 19.17 5.92
CA ASP A 94 11.90 19.35 4.77
C ASP A 94 11.40 18.14 3.96
N VAL A 95 11.50 16.86 4.34
CA VAL A 95 10.49 15.94 3.76
C VAL A 95 9.16 16.27 4.41
N PRO A 96 8.16 16.84 3.71
CA PRO A 96 6.89 17.17 4.34
C PRO A 96 6.35 15.88 4.93
N PRO A 97 5.98 15.84 6.22
CA PRO A 97 5.48 14.62 6.80
C PRO A 97 4.26 14.17 5.99
N TRP A 98 4.34 12.97 5.40
CA TRP A 98 3.15 12.31 4.90
C TRP A 98 2.38 11.76 6.10
N GLY A 99 1.07 11.63 5.94
CA GLY A 99 0.17 11.26 7.00
C GLY A 99 -1.01 12.22 7.02
N GLN A 100 -2.20 11.67 7.06
CA GLN A 100 -3.42 12.42 7.34
C GLN A 100 -4.11 11.74 8.51
N GLN A 101 -4.56 12.53 9.48
CA GLN A 101 -5.38 12.00 10.56
C GLN A 101 -6.72 11.56 9.97
N ILE A 102 -7.00 10.26 10.01
CA ILE A 102 -8.26 9.70 9.50
C ILE A 102 -9.25 9.46 10.63
N PHE A 103 -8.77 9.27 11.86
CA PHE A 103 -9.58 9.07 13.05
C PHE A 103 -9.46 10.23 14.05
N GLY A 104 -10.61 10.74 14.48
CA GLY A 104 -10.76 11.71 15.56
C GLY A 104 -11.15 11.03 16.87
N CYS A 105 -11.99 11.71 17.66
CA CYS A 105 -12.50 11.16 18.92
C CYS A 105 -13.46 10.00 18.66
N GLN A 106 -13.22 8.88 19.33
CA GLN A 106 -14.11 7.73 19.31
C GLN A 106 -15.33 8.00 20.19
N LYS A 107 -16.51 7.59 19.71
CA LYS A 107 -17.73 7.61 20.51
C LYS A 107 -17.75 6.34 21.36
N LEU A 108 -18.21 6.45 22.60
CA LEU A 108 -18.52 5.24 23.36
C LEU A 108 -19.52 4.42 22.54
N PRO A 109 -19.31 3.09 22.43
CA PRO A 109 -20.34 2.22 21.92
C PRO A 109 -21.62 2.51 22.71
N SER A 110 -22.71 2.84 22.00
CA SER A 110 -24.02 2.79 22.64
C SER A 110 -24.11 1.41 23.28
N ASN A 111 -24.47 1.32 24.57
CA ASN A 111 -24.74 0.05 25.20
C ASN A 111 -25.88 -0.61 24.40
N LEU A 112 -25.52 -1.46 23.43
CA LEU A 112 -26.43 -2.28 22.64
C LEU A 112 -26.85 -3.47 23.52
N SER A 113 -27.29 -3.18 24.74
CA SER A 113 -27.56 -4.14 25.82
C SER A 113 -28.85 -4.92 25.60
N ASP A 114 -29.43 -4.89 24.39
CA ASP A 114 -30.68 -5.57 24.11
C ASP A 114 -30.70 -6.07 22.66
N MET A 115 -29.74 -6.94 22.32
CA MET A 115 -29.72 -7.65 21.04
C MET A 115 -30.63 -8.89 21.04
N GLY A 116 -31.42 -9.09 22.10
CA GLY A 116 -32.39 -10.20 22.22
C GLY A 116 -31.77 -11.60 22.19
N VAL A 117 -30.45 -11.71 22.37
CA VAL A 117 -29.69 -12.96 22.20
C VAL A 117 -30.05 -13.98 23.28
N GLU A 118 -30.48 -13.51 24.44
CA GLU A 118 -31.01 -14.33 25.54
C GLU A 118 -32.20 -15.18 25.11
N ASN A 119 -32.92 -14.76 24.05
CA ASN A 119 -34.05 -15.47 23.48
C ASN A 119 -33.72 -16.28 22.21
N CYS A 120 -32.44 -16.50 21.89
CA CYS A 120 -32.09 -17.35 20.75
C CYS A 120 -32.49 -18.81 20.99
N GLN A 121 -32.86 -19.50 19.90
CA GLN A 121 -33.36 -20.88 19.95
C GLN A 121 -32.30 -21.83 20.51
N MET A 122 -31.03 -21.59 20.21
CA MET A 122 -29.91 -22.34 20.77
C MET A 122 -29.89 -22.27 22.29
N LEU A 123 -29.97 -21.08 22.92
CA LEU A 123 -30.02 -20.96 24.38
C LEU A 123 -31.29 -21.59 24.96
N GLN A 124 -32.44 -21.38 24.33
CA GLN A 124 -33.70 -21.98 24.76
C GLN A 124 -33.65 -23.52 24.73
N SER A 125 -32.98 -24.10 23.73
CA SER A 125 -32.81 -25.56 23.62
C SER A 125 -31.94 -26.13 24.73
N PHE A 126 -30.91 -25.40 25.19
CA PHE A 126 -30.11 -25.79 26.34
C PHE A 126 -30.91 -25.69 27.65
N CYS A 127 -31.71 -24.64 27.82
CA CYS A 127 -32.58 -24.48 28.99
C CYS A 127 -33.68 -25.56 29.08
N ALA A 128 -34.16 -26.06 27.94
CA ALA A 128 -35.22 -27.07 27.88
C ALA A 128 -34.73 -28.50 28.18
N SER A 129 -33.41 -28.73 28.24
CA SER A 129 -32.82 -30.06 28.45
C SER A 129 -32.42 -30.28 29.90
N GLU A 130 -33.18 -31.09 30.64
CA GLU A 130 -32.90 -31.47 32.04
C GLU A 130 -31.69 -32.43 32.20
N HIS A 131 -31.04 -32.84 31.11
CA HIS A 131 -30.07 -33.95 31.08
C HIS A 131 -28.69 -33.59 30.52
N LEU A 132 -28.26 -32.34 30.61
CA LEU A 132 -26.95 -31.92 30.10
C LEU A 132 -25.75 -32.47 30.89
N GLY A 133 -25.97 -33.11 32.06
CA GLY A 133 -24.92 -33.81 32.83
C GLY A 133 -23.84 -32.92 33.43
N PHE A 134 -23.89 -31.61 33.18
CA PHE A 134 -23.00 -30.58 33.69
C PHE A 134 -23.83 -29.34 34.02
N ASP A 135 -23.45 -28.63 35.08
CA ASP A 135 -24.07 -27.36 35.47
C ASP A 135 -23.55 -26.27 34.52
N LEU A 136 -24.34 -25.95 33.50
CA LEU A 136 -24.04 -24.86 32.58
C LEU A 136 -24.68 -23.59 33.17
N GLU A 137 -23.88 -22.55 33.40
CA GLU A 137 -24.34 -21.24 33.90
C GLU A 137 -25.16 -20.46 32.84
N ILE A 138 -26.10 -21.13 32.16
CA ILE A 138 -26.95 -20.59 31.09
C ILE A 138 -27.81 -19.43 31.59
N GLN A 139 -28.09 -19.39 32.90
CA GLN A 139 -28.77 -18.27 33.57
C GLN A 139 -28.00 -16.94 33.47
N GLN A 140 -26.70 -16.97 33.14
CA GLN A 140 -25.91 -15.76 32.85
C GLN A 140 -26.18 -15.19 31.45
N GLY A 141 -27.03 -15.83 30.63
CA GLY A 141 -27.51 -15.33 29.35
C GLY A 141 -26.37 -15.02 28.38
N GLU A 142 -26.15 -13.73 28.14
CA GLU A 142 -25.06 -13.23 27.28
C GLU A 142 -23.66 -13.67 27.76
N GLY A 143 -23.40 -13.72 29.07
CA GLY A 143 -22.10 -14.12 29.62
C GLY A 143 -21.71 -15.56 29.25
N PHE A 144 -22.70 -16.46 29.21
CA PHE A 144 -22.50 -17.83 28.76
C PHE A 144 -22.11 -17.88 27.27
N LEU A 145 -22.75 -17.08 26.42
CA LEU A 145 -22.43 -16.98 24.99
C LEU A 145 -21.04 -16.38 24.76
N GLU A 146 -20.65 -15.37 25.53
CA GLU A 146 -19.29 -14.82 25.48
C GLU A 146 -18.25 -15.90 25.79
N GLY A 147 -18.51 -16.73 26.81
CA GLY A 147 -17.72 -17.91 27.10
C GLY A 147 -17.65 -18.86 25.91
N MET A 148 -18.79 -19.27 25.35
CA MET A 148 -18.82 -20.18 24.21
C MET A 148 -18.07 -19.65 22.99
N LEU A 149 -18.17 -18.34 22.73
CA LEU A 149 -17.46 -17.69 21.64
C LEU A 149 -15.95 -17.70 21.90
N MET A 150 -15.52 -17.25 23.09
CA MET A 150 -14.10 -17.18 23.46
C MET A 150 -13.40 -18.53 23.48
N TYR A 151 -14.11 -19.61 23.85
CA TYR A 151 -13.57 -20.97 23.86
C TYR A 151 -13.80 -21.72 22.54
N GLY A 152 -14.39 -21.07 21.52
CA GLY A 152 -14.62 -21.63 20.19
C GLY A 152 -15.73 -22.68 20.11
N TRP A 153 -16.47 -22.92 21.19
CA TRP A 153 -17.60 -23.85 21.22
C TRP A 153 -18.76 -23.38 20.33
N LEU A 154 -19.01 -22.07 20.28
CA LEU A 154 -20.06 -21.51 19.43
C LEU A 154 -19.83 -21.85 17.95
N LEU A 155 -18.60 -21.71 17.46
CA LEU A 155 -18.25 -22.08 16.08
C LEU A 155 -18.45 -23.58 15.81
N LYS A 156 -18.08 -24.44 16.77
CA LYS A 156 -18.26 -25.90 16.64
C LYS A 156 -19.73 -26.26 16.55
N LEU A 157 -20.58 -25.68 17.42
CA LEU A 157 -22.03 -25.91 17.40
C LEU A 157 -22.64 -25.45 16.08
N VAL A 158 -22.26 -24.27 15.61
CA VAL A 158 -22.70 -23.74 14.31
C VAL A 158 -22.31 -24.67 13.15
N ARG A 159 -21.09 -25.21 13.16
CA ARG A 159 -20.63 -26.15 12.12
C ARG A 159 -21.40 -27.48 12.17
N ILE A 160 -21.74 -27.97 13.35
CA ILE A 160 -22.54 -29.20 13.52
C ILE A 160 -23.99 -28.97 13.10
N GLY A 161 -24.58 -27.82 13.49
CA GLY A 161 -25.95 -27.46 13.16
C GLY A 161 -26.13 -27.01 11.71
N GLY A 162 -25.06 -26.60 11.04
CA GLY A 162 -25.07 -26.17 9.63
C GLY A 162 -25.73 -24.81 9.40
N SER A 163 -26.10 -24.08 10.46
CA SER A 163 -26.72 -22.75 10.36
C SER A 163 -26.38 -21.84 11.54
N VAL A 164 -26.41 -20.52 11.32
CA VAL A 164 -26.34 -19.49 12.37
C VAL A 164 -27.66 -18.75 12.46
N GLU A 165 -28.19 -18.62 13.68
CA GLU A 165 -29.35 -17.75 13.94
C GLU A 165 -28.98 -16.27 13.77
N ASP A 166 -29.91 -15.47 13.27
CA ASP A 166 -29.71 -14.04 13.01
C ASP A 166 -29.34 -13.26 14.28
N SER A 167 -29.92 -13.62 15.44
CA SER A 167 -29.61 -13.03 16.74
C SER A 167 -28.15 -13.28 17.13
N ILE A 168 -27.65 -14.51 16.94
CA ILE A 168 -26.26 -14.89 17.22
C ILE A 168 -25.30 -14.21 16.25
N ALA A 169 -25.63 -14.18 14.96
CA ALA A 169 -24.80 -13.51 13.96
C ALA A 169 -24.70 -12.00 14.25
N SER A 170 -25.84 -11.33 14.43
CA SER A 170 -25.86 -9.90 14.73
C SER A 170 -25.14 -9.54 16.04
N TRP A 171 -25.29 -10.38 17.07
CA TRP A 171 -24.57 -10.24 18.33
C TRP A 171 -23.06 -10.43 18.19
N THR A 172 -22.61 -11.50 17.53
CA THR A 172 -21.17 -11.72 17.30
C THR A 172 -20.56 -10.60 16.47
N LEU A 173 -21.29 -10.06 15.48
CA LEU A 173 -20.86 -8.88 14.72
C LEU A 173 -20.72 -7.66 15.62
N THR A 174 -21.64 -7.47 16.56
CA THR A 174 -21.59 -6.39 17.54
C THR A 174 -20.38 -6.52 18.46
N LYS A 175 -20.06 -7.73 18.95
CA LYS A 175 -18.86 -8.00 19.75
C LYS A 175 -17.57 -7.79 18.95
N LEU A 176 -17.56 -8.16 17.67
CA LEU A 176 -16.45 -7.91 16.75
C LEU A 176 -16.16 -6.41 16.59
N LEU A 177 -17.22 -5.60 16.42
CA LEU A 177 -17.11 -4.17 16.13
C LEU A 177 -16.93 -3.30 17.38
N TYR A 178 -17.50 -3.67 18.52
CA TYR A 178 -17.62 -2.73 19.64
C TYR A 178 -17.08 -3.25 20.97
N SER A 179 -16.66 -4.52 21.07
CA SER A 179 -16.15 -5.02 22.35
C SER A 179 -14.84 -4.33 22.75
N SER A 180 -14.73 -3.97 24.02
CA SER A 180 -13.49 -3.55 24.66
C SER A 180 -12.63 -4.73 25.11
N ASN A 181 -13.20 -5.95 25.16
CA ASN A 181 -12.49 -7.17 25.49
C ASN A 181 -11.80 -7.73 24.24
N LYS A 182 -10.48 -7.54 24.14
CA LYS A 182 -9.66 -8.01 23.02
C LYS A 182 -9.80 -9.51 22.74
N LYS A 183 -9.95 -10.36 23.77
CA LYS A 183 -10.10 -11.80 23.56
C LYS A 183 -11.43 -12.11 22.89
N LEU A 184 -12.51 -11.50 23.38
CA LEU A 184 -13.85 -11.65 22.82
C LEU A 184 -13.92 -11.13 21.38
N GLN A 185 -13.30 -9.98 21.12
CA GLN A 185 -13.19 -9.38 19.79
C GLN A 185 -12.44 -10.28 18.80
N VAL A 186 -11.28 -10.83 19.19
CA VAL A 186 -10.51 -11.77 18.35
C VAL A 186 -11.33 -13.02 18.07
N SER A 187 -11.96 -13.61 19.08
CA SER A 187 -12.82 -14.79 18.89
C SER A 187 -14.03 -14.50 18.00
N ALA A 188 -14.64 -13.32 18.11
CA ALA A 188 -15.71 -12.88 17.21
C ALA A 188 -15.21 -12.72 15.76
N THR A 189 -14.00 -12.21 15.59
CA THR A 189 -13.34 -12.08 14.29
C THR A 189 -13.09 -13.46 13.67
N ASP A 190 -12.50 -14.38 14.43
CA ASP A 190 -12.21 -15.74 13.97
C ASP A 190 -13.50 -16.53 13.64
N PHE A 191 -14.57 -16.28 14.39
CA PHE A 191 -15.90 -16.81 14.11
C PHE A 191 -16.42 -16.32 12.75
N TRP A 192 -16.41 -15.01 12.50
CA TRP A 192 -16.86 -14.42 11.24
C TRP A 192 -15.98 -14.83 10.05
N ASP A 193 -14.66 -14.84 10.22
CA ASP A 193 -13.73 -15.33 9.19
C ASP A 193 -14.03 -16.79 8.84
N SER A 194 -14.36 -17.62 9.83
CA SER A 194 -14.68 -19.03 9.64
C SER A 194 -16.02 -19.29 8.94
N ILE A 195 -17.08 -18.57 9.29
CA ILE A 195 -18.42 -18.79 8.71
C ILE A 195 -18.56 -18.15 7.32
N LEU A 196 -17.76 -17.14 7.00
CA LEU A 196 -17.68 -16.52 5.68
C LEU A 196 -16.62 -17.17 4.77
N SER A 197 -15.90 -18.19 5.26
CA SER A 197 -14.98 -18.95 4.42
C SER A 197 -15.76 -19.83 3.43
N LEU A 198 -15.26 -19.87 2.19
CA LEU A 198 -15.78 -20.76 1.15
C LEU A 198 -15.03 -22.09 1.15
N ASP A 199 -15.72 -23.15 0.79
CA ASP A 199 -15.12 -24.45 0.51
C ASP A 199 -14.50 -24.51 -0.90
N GLU A 200 -13.95 -25.67 -1.27
CA GLU A 200 -13.36 -25.92 -2.61
C GLU A 200 -14.37 -25.74 -3.77
N ASP A 201 -15.67 -25.82 -3.46
CA ASP A 201 -16.78 -25.67 -4.42
C ASP A 201 -17.30 -24.21 -4.49
N ASP A 202 -16.59 -23.24 -3.89
CA ASP A 202 -17.02 -21.85 -3.75
C ASP A 202 -18.36 -21.71 -2.97
N LYS A 203 -18.69 -22.62 -2.05
CA LYS A 203 -19.92 -22.59 -1.23
C LYS A 203 -19.62 -22.23 0.22
N LEU A 204 -20.61 -21.65 0.90
CA LEU A 204 -20.54 -21.41 2.34
C LEU A 204 -20.70 -22.73 3.09
N LEU A 205 -19.85 -22.93 4.10
CA LEU A 205 -19.89 -24.10 4.99
C LEU A 205 -21.13 -24.10 5.92
N VAL A 206 -21.78 -22.95 6.07
CA VAL A 206 -22.86 -22.72 7.03
C VAL A 206 -23.92 -21.81 6.40
N ASN A 207 -25.19 -22.12 6.65
CA ASN A 207 -26.30 -21.25 6.28
C ASN A 207 -26.40 -20.04 7.21
N LEU A 208 -26.44 -18.84 6.61
CA LEU A 208 -26.53 -17.56 7.30
C LEU A 208 -27.82 -16.84 6.86
N GLY A 209 -28.69 -16.49 7.80
CA GLY A 209 -29.83 -15.60 7.53
C GLY A 209 -29.40 -14.13 7.52
N TYR A 210 -28.55 -13.77 8.48
CA TYR A 210 -27.99 -12.42 8.66
C TYR A 210 -26.58 -12.27 8.09
N PHE A 211 -26.35 -11.16 7.38
CA PHE A 211 -25.04 -10.76 6.87
C PHE A 211 -24.71 -9.32 7.30
N PRO A 212 -23.42 -8.97 7.49
CA PRO A 212 -23.01 -7.61 7.82
C PRO A 212 -23.43 -6.64 6.71
N SER A 213 -24.33 -5.69 7.01
CA SER A 213 -24.75 -4.69 6.04
C SER A 213 -23.75 -3.54 5.94
N TYR A 214 -23.75 -2.85 4.80
CA TYR A 214 -22.98 -1.61 4.63
C TYR A 214 -23.29 -0.59 5.73
N SER A 215 -24.57 -0.39 6.06
CA SER A 215 -25.00 0.56 7.08
C SER A 215 -24.40 0.26 8.46
N VAL A 216 -24.35 -1.00 8.89
CA VAL A 216 -23.75 -1.40 10.17
C VAL A 216 -22.25 -1.14 10.16
N LEU A 217 -21.56 -1.50 9.08
CA LEU A 217 -20.12 -1.30 8.93
C LEU A 217 -19.75 0.20 8.87
N LYS A 218 -20.55 1.01 8.18
CA LYS A 218 -20.38 2.48 8.12
C LYS A 218 -20.62 3.12 9.49
N CYS A 219 -21.68 2.73 10.19
CA CYS A 219 -21.96 3.21 11.55
C CYS A 219 -20.81 2.89 12.52
N ALA A 220 -20.17 1.73 12.39
CA ALA A 220 -18.99 1.39 13.17
C ALA A 220 -17.83 2.35 12.89
N MET A 221 -17.51 2.61 11.62
CA MET A 221 -16.47 3.58 11.23
C MET A 221 -16.74 4.98 11.79
N LEU A 222 -17.98 5.45 11.72
CA LEU A 222 -18.38 6.74 12.29
C LEU A 222 -18.24 6.76 13.82
N SER A 223 -18.51 5.64 14.48
CA SER A 223 -18.33 5.50 15.94
C SER A 223 -16.86 5.47 16.33
N TYR A 224 -16.00 4.91 15.48
CA TYR A 224 -14.54 4.98 15.60
C TYR A 224 -13.97 6.38 15.34
N GLY A 225 -14.79 7.38 15.03
CA GLY A 225 -14.35 8.75 14.77
C GLY A 225 -13.77 8.95 13.38
N TYR A 226 -14.16 8.15 12.38
CA TYR A 226 -13.72 8.33 10.99
C TYR A 226 -14.09 9.73 10.46
N LEU A 227 -13.08 10.52 10.10
CA LEU A 227 -13.21 11.94 9.72
C LEU A 227 -13.31 12.18 8.22
N PHE A 228 -13.05 11.16 7.41
CA PHE A 228 -12.88 11.30 5.97
C PHE A 228 -14.25 11.26 5.25
N GLU A 229 -15.20 12.07 5.74
CA GLU A 229 -16.47 12.38 5.09
C GLU A 229 -16.49 13.79 4.47
N THR A 230 -17.39 13.92 3.50
CA THR A 230 -17.60 14.88 2.41
C THR A 230 -17.25 16.37 2.63
N LEU A 231 -16.46 16.92 1.70
CA LEU A 231 -16.46 18.35 1.34
C LEU A 231 -17.89 18.78 1.00
N GLY A 232 -18.59 19.39 1.97
CA GLY A 232 -19.98 19.83 1.77
C GLY A 232 -20.72 20.08 3.07
N THR A 233 -20.39 19.36 4.14
CA THR A 233 -20.84 19.73 5.47
C THR A 233 -19.78 20.62 6.06
N LYS A 234 -20.02 21.93 6.12
CA LYS A 234 -19.41 22.74 7.18
C LYS A 234 -19.89 22.11 8.49
N ALA A 235 -19.20 21.08 8.94
CA ALA A 235 -19.32 20.62 10.29
C ALA A 235 -18.94 21.82 11.12
N SER A 236 -19.95 22.42 11.75
CA SER A 236 -19.76 23.24 12.92
C SER A 236 -18.81 22.48 13.83
N ILE A 237 -17.53 22.84 13.78
CA ILE A 237 -16.65 22.68 14.91
C ILE A 237 -17.28 23.61 15.95
N SER A 238 -18.27 23.10 16.69
CA SER A 238 -18.61 23.76 17.93
C SER A 238 -17.40 23.50 18.80
N GLU A 239 -16.73 24.57 19.19
CA GLU A 239 -15.73 24.61 20.26
C GLU A 239 -16.39 24.32 21.62
N SER A 240 -17.32 23.34 21.67
CA SER A 240 -18.09 22.96 22.84
C SER A 240 -18.06 21.45 23.03
N ALA A 241 -16.85 20.89 23.07
CA ALA A 241 -16.58 19.64 23.75
C ALA A 241 -15.32 19.79 24.61
N ALA A 242 -15.24 20.89 25.35
CA ALA A 242 -14.54 20.86 26.62
C ALA A 242 -15.36 19.95 27.55
N ALA A 243 -14.72 18.91 28.09
CA ALA A 243 -15.23 17.90 29.01
C ALA A 243 -16.10 16.77 28.40
N ALA A 244 -15.43 15.83 27.76
CA ALA A 244 -15.75 14.41 27.92
C ALA A 244 -14.43 13.63 27.93
N ASP A 245 -14.09 13.03 29.07
CA ASP A 245 -12.89 12.22 29.30
C ASP A 245 -12.88 10.91 28.48
N SER A 246 -12.83 10.99 27.15
CA SER A 246 -12.47 9.84 26.30
C SER A 246 -11.10 10.08 25.68
N SER A 247 -10.09 9.45 26.27
CA SER A 247 -8.65 9.63 26.00
C SER A 247 -8.15 9.11 24.66
N ASP A 248 -8.99 8.42 23.88
CA ASP A 248 -8.48 7.57 22.79
C ASP A 248 -8.63 8.26 21.43
N VAL A 249 -7.74 9.22 21.18
CA VAL A 249 -7.51 9.78 19.85
C VAL A 249 -6.61 8.81 19.07
N GLY A 250 -7.08 8.36 17.90
CA GLY A 250 -6.33 7.45 17.02
C GLY A 250 -7.19 6.31 16.50
N PRO A 251 -6.59 5.40 15.69
CA PRO A 251 -7.34 4.28 15.15
C PRO A 251 -7.89 3.39 16.28
N PRO A 252 -9.12 2.88 16.15
CA PRO A 252 -9.73 2.04 17.15
C PRO A 252 -9.00 0.70 17.22
N HIS A 253 -8.96 0.07 18.39
CA HIS A 253 -8.44 -1.29 18.54
C HIS A 253 -9.23 -2.31 17.69
N ASN A 254 -10.48 -1.97 17.32
CA ASN A 254 -11.35 -2.80 16.50
C ASN A 254 -11.16 -2.66 14.98
N ILE A 255 -10.25 -1.81 14.51
CA ILE A 255 -10.06 -1.57 13.07
C ILE A 255 -9.66 -2.84 12.31
N ILE A 256 -8.80 -3.69 12.89
CA ILE A 256 -8.33 -4.92 12.25
C ILE A 256 -9.52 -5.84 11.96
N ALA A 257 -10.40 -6.00 12.96
CA ALA A 257 -11.59 -6.83 12.84
C ALA A 257 -12.55 -6.29 11.77
N TRP A 258 -12.75 -4.97 11.75
CA TRP A 258 -13.56 -4.30 10.71
C TRP A 258 -13.00 -4.54 9.31
N VAL A 259 -11.68 -4.41 9.11
CA VAL A 259 -11.03 -4.63 7.82
C VAL A 259 -11.16 -6.09 7.38
N ARG A 260 -11.00 -7.05 8.30
CA ARG A 260 -11.16 -8.48 8.01
C ARG A 260 -12.56 -8.84 7.59
N VAL A 261 -13.59 -8.39 8.34
CA VAL A 261 -14.98 -8.71 7.99
C VAL A 261 -15.39 -8.08 6.65
N VAL A 262 -14.93 -6.85 6.34
CA VAL A 262 -15.13 -6.25 5.01
C VAL A 262 -14.49 -7.10 3.91
N SER A 263 -13.24 -7.52 4.11
CA SER A 263 -12.55 -8.41 3.16
C SER A 263 -13.30 -9.72 2.94
N ALA A 264 -13.75 -10.37 4.03
CA ALA A 264 -14.50 -11.62 3.97
C ALA A 264 -15.84 -11.46 3.23
N CYS A 265 -16.61 -10.41 3.55
CA CYS A 265 -17.85 -10.08 2.84
C CYS A 265 -17.63 -9.88 1.33
N CYS A 266 -16.52 -9.26 0.93
CA CYS A 266 -16.22 -9.08 -0.49
C CYS A 266 -15.90 -10.40 -1.21
N LYS A 267 -15.22 -11.33 -0.54
CA LYS A 267 -14.83 -12.63 -1.14
C LYS A 267 -16.02 -13.51 -1.49
N ILE A 268 -17.10 -13.43 -0.72
CA ILE A 268 -18.29 -14.28 -0.90
C ILE A 268 -19.30 -13.74 -1.91
N ARG A 269 -18.98 -12.67 -2.64
CA ARG A 269 -19.91 -12.04 -3.60
C ARG A 269 -20.57 -13.03 -4.56
N LYS A 270 -19.80 -14.00 -5.08
CA LYS A 270 -20.31 -15.01 -6.02
C LYS A 270 -21.49 -15.80 -5.45
N VAL A 271 -21.44 -16.07 -4.14
CA VAL A 271 -22.50 -16.76 -3.40
C VAL A 271 -23.62 -15.78 -3.06
N ARG A 272 -23.25 -14.62 -2.50
CA ARG A 272 -24.20 -13.59 -2.09
C ARG A 272 -23.58 -12.20 -2.22
N PRO A 273 -24.10 -11.33 -3.12
CA PRO A 273 -23.66 -9.95 -3.19
C PRO A 273 -24.23 -9.17 -2.00
N ILE A 274 -23.42 -8.93 -0.97
CA ILE A 274 -23.82 -8.24 0.26
C ILE A 274 -23.98 -6.73 0.04
N PHE A 275 -23.09 -6.14 -0.76
CA PHE A 275 -23.04 -4.71 -1.04
C PHE A 275 -23.50 -4.41 -2.46
N SER A 276 -24.26 -3.34 -2.64
CA SER A 276 -24.42 -2.72 -3.95
C SER A 276 -23.08 -2.17 -4.47
N ALA A 277 -23.00 -1.85 -5.77
CA ALA A 277 -21.79 -1.26 -6.34
C ALA A 277 -21.43 0.07 -5.66
N SER A 278 -22.40 0.94 -5.39
CA SER A 278 -22.18 2.22 -4.70
C SER A 278 -21.69 2.06 -3.26
N GLU A 279 -22.20 1.07 -2.53
CA GLU A 279 -21.75 0.79 -1.16
C GLU A 279 -20.31 0.25 -1.16
N ALA A 280 -19.97 -0.62 -2.12
CA ALA A 280 -18.61 -1.11 -2.30
C ALA A 280 -17.64 0.00 -2.74
N GLU A 281 -18.10 0.99 -3.52
CA GLU A 281 -17.31 2.18 -3.86
C GLU A 281 -16.97 2.98 -2.60
N GLU A 282 -17.95 3.25 -1.73
CA GLU A 282 -17.71 3.96 -0.47
C GLU A 282 -16.75 3.18 0.45
N LEU A 283 -16.91 1.86 0.59
CA LEU A 283 -15.97 1.01 1.34
C LEU A 283 -14.56 1.04 0.75
N LEU A 284 -14.44 1.05 -0.59
CA LEU A 284 -13.16 1.15 -1.27
C LEU A 284 -12.48 2.49 -1.01
N VAL A 285 -13.24 3.61 -1.03
CA VAL A 285 -12.73 4.93 -0.63
C VAL A 285 -12.26 4.90 0.82
N ILE A 286 -13.04 4.33 1.74
CA ILE A 286 -12.65 4.22 3.16
C ILE A 286 -11.32 3.47 3.31
N VAL A 287 -11.23 2.25 2.78
CA VAL A 287 -10.03 1.41 2.91
C VAL A 287 -8.81 2.06 2.28
N ILE A 288 -8.96 2.72 1.13
CA ILE A 288 -7.84 3.45 0.51
C ILE A 288 -7.38 4.62 1.40
N SER A 289 -8.31 5.32 2.04
CA SER A 289 -8.02 6.46 2.91
C SER A 289 -7.29 6.04 4.19
N LEU A 290 -7.53 4.83 4.69
CA LEU A 290 -6.81 4.27 5.85
C LEU A 290 -5.28 4.21 5.61
N PHE A 291 -4.80 4.10 4.36
CA PHE A 291 -3.36 4.11 4.07
C PHE A 291 -2.67 5.46 4.32
N LEU A 292 -3.45 6.52 4.54
CA LEU A 292 -2.96 7.83 4.92
C LEU A 292 -2.72 7.95 6.42
N ASP A 293 -3.35 7.12 7.25
CA ASP A 293 -3.15 7.20 8.69
C ASP A 293 -1.88 6.45 9.11
N ARG A 294 -0.90 7.18 9.65
CA ARG A 294 0.36 6.59 10.11
C ARG A 294 0.16 5.61 11.26
N GLY A 295 -0.89 5.78 12.07
CA GLY A 295 -1.23 4.86 13.15
C GLY A 295 -1.59 3.46 12.66
N LEU A 296 -1.87 3.31 11.36
CA LEU A 296 -2.24 2.03 10.73
C LEU A 296 -1.09 1.40 9.92
N GLU A 297 0.13 1.94 10.00
CA GLU A 297 1.27 1.44 9.22
C GLU A 297 1.61 -0.03 9.55
N GLY A 298 1.36 -0.48 10.79
CA GLY A 298 1.49 -1.89 11.17
C GLY A 298 0.48 -2.83 10.49
N LEU A 299 -0.56 -2.30 9.83
CA LEU A 299 -1.68 -3.05 9.27
C LEU A 299 -1.68 -3.08 7.74
N LEU A 300 -0.61 -2.64 7.08
CA LEU A 300 -0.55 -2.52 5.61
C LEU A 300 -0.86 -3.83 4.87
N VAL A 301 -0.45 -4.97 5.41
CA VAL A 301 -0.73 -6.28 4.80
C VAL A 301 -2.25 -6.56 4.83
N VAL A 302 -2.86 -6.42 6.00
CA VAL A 302 -4.31 -6.66 6.19
C VAL A 302 -5.15 -5.67 5.37
N LEU A 303 -4.74 -4.39 5.34
CA LEU A 303 -5.35 -3.37 4.50
C LEU A 303 -5.18 -3.68 3.01
N GLY A 304 -4.01 -4.17 2.60
CA GLY A 304 -3.71 -4.57 1.22
C GLY A 304 -4.59 -5.74 0.75
N ASP A 305 -4.79 -6.74 1.59
CA ASP A 305 -5.66 -7.89 1.31
C ASP A 305 -7.13 -7.47 1.20
N CYS A 306 -7.58 -6.57 2.09
CA CYS A 306 -8.91 -6.00 2.02
C CYS A 306 -9.12 -5.15 0.77
N LEU A 307 -8.14 -4.30 0.44
CA LEU A 307 -8.15 -3.49 -0.78
C LEU A 307 -8.25 -4.37 -2.02
N ASN A 308 -7.46 -5.44 -2.10
CA ASN A 308 -7.52 -6.38 -3.22
C ASN A 308 -8.88 -7.09 -3.29
N SER A 309 -9.45 -7.48 -2.15
CA SER A 309 -10.78 -8.09 -2.08
C SER A 309 -11.87 -7.13 -2.60
N LEU A 310 -11.82 -5.86 -2.23
CA LEU A 310 -12.74 -4.82 -2.72
C LEU A 310 -12.57 -4.53 -4.21
N VAL A 311 -11.34 -4.47 -4.72
CA VAL A 311 -11.09 -4.30 -6.18
C VAL A 311 -11.63 -5.50 -6.98
N LEU A 312 -11.54 -6.70 -6.41
CA LEU A 312 -12.05 -7.92 -7.03
C LEU A 312 -13.58 -8.08 -6.86
N TYR A 313 -14.19 -7.36 -5.92
CA TYR A 313 -15.64 -7.37 -5.68
C TYR A 313 -16.44 -7.00 -6.94
N PHE A 314 -16.07 -5.94 -7.64
CA PHE A 314 -16.86 -5.44 -8.77
C PHE A 314 -16.93 -6.44 -9.93
N ASN A 315 -18.04 -6.48 -10.66
CA ASN A 315 -18.09 -7.19 -11.95
C ASN A 315 -17.44 -6.33 -13.05
N THR A 316 -17.12 -6.93 -14.20
CA THR A 316 -16.48 -6.21 -15.32
C THR A 316 -17.29 -5.00 -15.80
N SER A 317 -18.62 -5.11 -15.80
CA SER A 317 -19.53 -4.01 -16.19
C SER A 317 -19.58 -2.87 -15.19
N GLU A 318 -19.35 -3.13 -13.91
CA GLU A 318 -19.41 -2.13 -12.84
C GLU A 318 -18.05 -1.43 -12.67
N TRP A 319 -16.95 -2.19 -12.84
CA TRP A 319 -15.62 -1.76 -12.45
C TRP A 319 -15.17 -0.46 -13.11
N GLU A 320 -15.41 -0.26 -14.41
CA GLU A 320 -14.91 0.94 -15.09
C GLU A 320 -15.56 2.23 -14.56
N SER A 321 -16.89 2.24 -14.39
CA SER A 321 -17.60 3.39 -13.82
C SER A 321 -17.27 3.59 -12.35
N SER A 322 -17.30 2.51 -11.55
CA SER A 322 -17.00 2.56 -10.11
C SER A 322 -15.58 3.04 -9.85
N CYS A 323 -14.61 2.62 -10.66
CA CYS A 323 -13.24 3.06 -10.55
C CYS A 323 -13.08 4.58 -10.77
N VAL A 324 -13.84 5.17 -11.70
CA VAL A 324 -13.82 6.61 -11.93
C VAL A 324 -14.43 7.36 -10.74
N MET A 325 -15.56 6.87 -10.23
CA MET A 325 -16.23 7.45 -9.05
C MET A 325 -15.33 7.44 -7.81
N VAL A 326 -14.71 6.28 -7.53
CA VAL A 326 -13.77 6.12 -6.42
C VAL A 326 -12.55 7.04 -6.58
N ALA A 327 -11.94 7.07 -7.77
CA ALA A 327 -10.79 7.92 -8.04
C ALA A 327 -11.11 9.42 -7.87
N GLU A 328 -12.28 9.86 -8.34
CA GLU A 328 -12.72 11.25 -8.18
C GLU A 328 -12.99 11.60 -6.71
N SER A 329 -13.68 10.70 -6.00
CA SER A 329 -13.96 10.83 -4.56
C SER A 329 -12.68 10.99 -3.74
N ILE A 330 -11.67 10.15 -3.98
CA ILE A 330 -10.39 10.23 -3.28
C ILE A 330 -9.64 11.51 -3.66
N ALA A 331 -9.54 11.82 -4.96
CA ALA A 331 -8.77 12.96 -5.43
C ALA A 331 -9.31 14.32 -4.92
N GLN A 332 -10.61 14.42 -4.63
CA GLN A 332 -11.20 15.61 -4.01
C GLN A 332 -10.80 15.81 -2.54
N ARG A 333 -10.40 14.75 -1.84
CA ARG A 333 -10.13 14.77 -0.38
C ARG A 333 -8.65 14.79 -0.03
N VAL A 334 -7.77 14.59 -1.02
CA VAL A 334 -6.34 14.38 -0.81
C VAL A 334 -5.55 15.55 -1.39
N THR A 335 -4.65 16.09 -0.58
CA THR A 335 -3.76 17.18 -0.97
C THR A 335 -2.72 16.72 -1.99
N MET A 336 -2.30 17.63 -2.86
CA MET A 336 -1.26 17.37 -3.87
C MET A 336 0.14 17.42 -3.25
N ASP A 337 0.43 16.45 -2.38
CA ASP A 337 1.70 16.29 -1.67
C ASP A 337 2.09 14.80 -1.62
N LEU A 338 2.86 14.37 -0.61
CA LEU A 338 3.24 12.96 -0.48
C LEU A 338 2.07 12.02 -0.18
N ASN A 339 0.95 12.51 0.34
CA ASN A 339 -0.27 11.73 0.58
C ASN A 339 -0.85 11.20 -0.72
N CYS A 340 -0.88 12.01 -1.79
CA CYS A 340 -1.39 11.55 -3.07
C CYS A 340 -0.53 10.42 -3.67
N LEU A 341 0.80 10.46 -3.44
CA LEU A 341 1.70 9.38 -3.83
C LEU A 341 1.48 8.13 -2.98
N ARG A 342 1.29 8.30 -1.68
CA ARG A 342 1.03 7.19 -0.75
C ARG A 342 -0.19 6.37 -1.15
N ILE A 343 -1.25 7.04 -1.57
CA ILE A 343 -2.49 6.38 -2.01
C ILE A 343 -2.29 5.62 -3.33
N ILE A 344 -1.54 6.19 -4.28
CA ILE A 344 -1.27 5.46 -5.52
C ILE A 344 -0.41 4.23 -5.25
N ASP A 345 0.60 4.39 -4.40
CA ASP A 345 1.53 3.31 -4.08
C ASP A 345 0.84 2.15 -3.34
N CYS A 346 -0.16 2.42 -2.48
CA CYS A 346 -0.87 1.36 -1.76
C CYS A 346 -1.69 0.43 -2.65
N ILE A 347 -2.20 0.90 -3.80
CA ILE A 347 -3.01 0.11 -4.73
C ILE A 347 -2.13 -0.85 -5.53
N THR A 348 -1.80 -2.04 -5.03
CA THR A 348 -0.82 -2.93 -5.68
C THR A 348 -1.05 -3.14 -7.18
N GLY A 349 -0.05 -2.86 -8.02
CA GLY A 349 -0.14 -2.96 -9.48
C GLY A 349 -0.05 -4.39 -10.01
N THR A 350 -0.55 -5.36 -9.25
CA THR A 350 -0.44 -6.81 -9.53
C THR A 350 -1.42 -7.26 -10.60
N ASN A 351 -2.67 -6.78 -10.54
CA ASN A 351 -3.72 -7.16 -11.48
C ASN A 351 -4.14 -5.99 -12.41
N LYS A 352 -4.89 -6.29 -13.48
CA LYS A 352 -5.35 -5.29 -14.46
C LYS A 352 -6.26 -4.23 -13.86
N ARG A 353 -7.11 -4.61 -12.89
CA ARG A 353 -8.05 -3.70 -12.23
C ARG A 353 -7.33 -2.69 -11.35
N SER A 354 -6.43 -3.14 -10.48
CA SER A 354 -5.62 -2.25 -9.64
C SER A 354 -4.75 -1.31 -10.47
N LYS A 355 -4.17 -1.80 -11.59
CA LYS A 355 -3.47 -0.97 -12.58
C LYS A 355 -4.36 0.12 -13.18
N PHE A 356 -5.61 -0.21 -13.49
CA PHE A 356 -6.60 0.75 -13.98
C PHE A 356 -6.95 1.77 -12.89
N LEU A 357 -7.18 1.35 -11.65
CA LEU A 357 -7.45 2.26 -10.53
C LEU A 357 -6.30 3.22 -10.26
N ARG A 358 -5.05 2.75 -10.24
CA ARG A 358 -3.86 3.63 -10.16
C ARG A 358 -3.84 4.68 -11.26
N SER A 359 -4.12 4.26 -12.49
CA SER A 359 -4.16 5.15 -13.67
C SER A 359 -5.27 6.19 -13.55
N GLN A 360 -6.47 5.80 -13.11
CA GLN A 360 -7.60 6.71 -12.93
C GLN A 360 -7.37 7.68 -11.76
N LEU A 361 -6.81 7.21 -10.65
CA LEU A 361 -6.51 8.06 -9.51
C LEU A 361 -5.47 9.13 -9.88
N ALA A 362 -4.41 8.74 -10.59
CA ALA A 362 -3.43 9.69 -11.11
C ALA A 362 -4.07 10.72 -12.06
N LEU A 363 -4.99 10.28 -12.94
CA LEU A 363 -5.74 11.17 -13.83
C LEU A 363 -6.54 12.22 -13.03
N GLN A 364 -7.29 11.80 -12.02
CA GLN A 364 -8.16 12.69 -11.25
C GLN A 364 -7.37 13.67 -10.38
N LEU A 365 -6.28 13.21 -9.76
CA LEU A 365 -5.36 14.07 -9.01
C LEU A 365 -4.74 15.16 -9.90
N LEU A 366 -4.22 14.78 -11.08
CA LEU A 366 -3.69 15.74 -12.05
C LEU A 366 -4.78 16.69 -12.59
N LYS A 367 -5.99 16.18 -12.85
CA LYS A 367 -7.15 16.96 -13.30
C LYS A 367 -7.47 18.09 -12.33
N ILE A 368 -7.64 17.76 -11.05
CA ILE A 368 -8.00 18.73 -10.00
C ILE A 368 -6.90 19.77 -9.84
N ASN A 369 -5.65 19.32 -9.74
CA ASN A 369 -4.53 20.22 -9.49
C ASN A 369 -4.21 21.17 -10.66
N PHE A 370 -4.46 20.76 -11.91
CA PHE A 370 -4.36 21.65 -13.07
C PHE A 370 -5.65 22.45 -13.36
N GLY A 371 -6.68 22.33 -12.53
CA GLY A 371 -7.95 23.04 -12.72
C GLY A 371 -8.68 22.66 -14.01
N LEU A 372 -8.49 21.42 -14.49
CA LEU A 372 -9.07 20.96 -15.75
C LEU A 372 -10.51 20.48 -15.55
N LYS A 373 -11.42 20.95 -16.41
CA LYS A 373 -12.83 20.48 -16.41
C LYS A 373 -12.99 19.04 -16.89
N VAL A 374 -12.12 18.60 -17.80
CA VAL A 374 -12.18 17.28 -18.44
C VAL A 374 -10.80 16.63 -18.39
N GLY A 375 -10.75 15.33 -18.07
CA GLY A 375 -9.53 14.53 -18.08
C GLY A 375 -8.97 14.37 -19.50
N ASN A 376 -8.11 15.30 -19.93
CA ASN A 376 -7.42 15.23 -21.21
C ASN A 376 -5.92 15.02 -20.98
N VAL A 377 -5.46 13.79 -21.24
CA VAL A 377 -4.08 13.35 -21.00
C VAL A 377 -3.06 14.14 -21.83
N GLU A 378 -3.38 14.49 -23.08
CA GLU A 378 -2.47 15.30 -23.91
C GLU A 378 -2.30 16.71 -23.37
N LYS A 379 -3.38 17.33 -22.89
CA LYS A 379 -3.31 18.64 -22.24
C LYS A 379 -2.52 18.57 -20.94
N MET A 380 -2.74 17.55 -20.10
CA MET A 380 -1.96 17.35 -18.88
C MET A 380 -0.47 17.14 -19.18
N LEU A 381 -0.16 16.32 -20.18
CA LEU A 381 1.21 16.10 -20.63
C LEU A 381 1.85 17.42 -21.07
N LYS A 382 1.17 18.22 -21.89
CA LYS A 382 1.66 19.55 -22.30
C LYS A 382 1.95 20.44 -21.10
N LEU A 383 1.03 20.53 -20.13
CA LEU A 383 1.20 21.31 -18.90
C LEU A 383 2.42 20.86 -18.10
N VAL A 384 2.58 19.56 -17.85
CA VAL A 384 3.75 19.03 -17.12
C VAL A 384 5.03 19.29 -17.90
N THR A 385 5.05 19.04 -19.22
CA THR A 385 6.26 19.24 -20.04
C THR A 385 6.65 20.70 -20.25
N SER A 386 5.73 21.64 -19.99
CA SER A 386 6.03 23.08 -20.02
C SER A 386 6.79 23.59 -18.79
N ILE A 387 6.89 22.79 -17.71
CA ILE A 387 7.64 23.16 -16.52
C ILE A 387 9.13 23.14 -16.84
N ASN A 388 9.75 24.31 -16.79
CA ASN A 388 11.15 24.51 -17.12
C ASN A 388 12.05 24.28 -15.90
N VAL A 389 12.81 23.19 -15.91
CA VAL A 389 13.70 22.80 -14.80
C VAL A 389 14.94 23.70 -14.62
N LYS A 390 15.20 24.61 -15.56
CA LYS A 390 16.30 25.59 -15.47
C LYS A 390 15.88 26.88 -14.76
N GLU A 391 14.59 27.12 -14.61
CA GLU A 391 14.10 28.30 -13.89
C GLU A 391 14.45 28.21 -12.42
N LYS A 392 14.95 29.32 -11.87
CA LYS A 392 15.37 29.40 -10.46
C LYS A 392 14.21 29.14 -9.49
N GLU A 393 12.99 29.53 -9.88
CA GLU A 393 11.75 29.38 -9.11
C GLU A 393 11.03 28.04 -9.37
N CYS A 394 11.69 27.07 -10.01
CA CYS A 394 11.07 25.77 -10.29
C CYS A 394 10.79 25.02 -8.98
N ASP A 395 9.52 24.72 -8.72
CA ASP A 395 9.10 23.88 -7.60
C ASP A 395 9.38 22.40 -7.91
N PHE A 396 10.55 21.94 -7.48
CA PHE A 396 10.99 20.55 -7.67
C PHE A 396 10.16 19.54 -6.86
N PHE A 397 9.55 19.95 -5.74
CA PHE A 397 8.69 19.05 -4.97
C PHE A 397 7.42 18.73 -5.76
N ARG A 398 6.75 19.77 -6.27
CA ARG A 398 5.55 19.60 -7.08
C ARG A 398 5.85 18.89 -8.40
N LEU A 399 6.99 19.20 -9.02
CA LEU A 399 7.46 18.46 -10.19
C LEU A 399 7.69 16.97 -9.88
N TYR A 400 8.30 16.62 -8.74
CA TYR A 400 8.47 15.23 -8.34
C TYR A 400 7.13 14.49 -8.25
N VAL A 401 6.13 15.10 -7.62
CA VAL A 401 4.78 14.55 -7.54
C VAL A 401 4.22 14.33 -8.94
N TYR A 402 4.29 15.33 -9.83
CA TYR A 402 3.83 15.19 -11.22
C TYR A 402 4.54 14.09 -11.99
N LEU A 403 5.85 13.91 -11.80
CA LEU A 403 6.58 12.83 -12.46
C LEU A 403 6.00 11.47 -12.09
N VAL A 404 5.70 11.26 -10.81
CA VAL A 404 5.12 9.99 -10.34
C VAL A 404 3.69 9.81 -10.83
N LEU A 405 2.85 10.85 -10.75
CA LEU A 405 1.46 10.79 -11.20
C LEU A 405 1.36 10.55 -12.71
N MET A 406 2.13 11.30 -13.52
CA MET A 406 2.12 11.14 -14.97
C MET A 406 2.60 9.76 -15.39
N ASP A 407 3.65 9.22 -14.75
CA ASP A 407 4.11 7.86 -15.08
C ASP A 407 3.06 6.79 -14.77
N ASN A 408 2.39 6.92 -13.62
CA ASN A 408 1.29 6.03 -13.25
C ASN A 408 0.10 6.14 -14.21
N LEU A 409 -0.27 7.36 -14.62
CA LEU A 409 -1.31 7.62 -15.60
C LEU A 409 -1.00 6.96 -16.96
N LEU A 410 0.24 7.13 -17.44
CA LEU A 410 0.61 6.67 -18.79
C LEU A 410 0.84 5.16 -18.86
N PHE A 411 1.41 4.56 -17.82
CA PHE A 411 1.97 3.20 -17.92
C PHE A 411 1.38 2.14 -16.99
N SER A 412 0.51 2.50 -16.03
CA SER A 412 -0.11 1.50 -15.15
C SER A 412 -1.08 0.60 -15.91
N SER A 413 -2.10 1.18 -16.55
CA SER A 413 -3.18 0.45 -17.24
C SER A 413 -2.81 -0.06 -18.64
N GLY A 414 -1.73 0.45 -19.22
CA GLY A 414 -1.29 0.14 -20.59
C GLY A 414 -1.99 0.95 -21.69
N ALA A 415 -3.01 1.75 -21.35
CA ALA A 415 -3.85 2.48 -22.31
C ALA A 415 -3.09 3.46 -23.23
N PHE A 416 -1.90 3.91 -22.83
CA PHE A 416 -1.09 4.87 -23.60
C PHE A 416 0.23 4.28 -24.13
N ARG A 417 0.48 2.98 -23.95
CA ARG A 417 1.75 2.34 -24.36
C ARG A 417 2.01 2.42 -25.86
N ASP A 418 0.96 2.28 -26.66
CA ASP A 418 1.07 2.25 -28.12
C ASP A 418 0.98 3.64 -28.75
N LYS A 419 0.71 4.69 -27.95
CA LYS A 419 0.65 6.08 -28.41
C LYS A 419 2.04 6.69 -28.43
N THR A 420 2.79 6.38 -29.49
CA THR A 420 4.19 6.77 -29.68
C THR A 420 4.46 8.23 -29.38
N MET A 421 3.65 9.15 -29.92
CA MET A 421 3.82 10.59 -29.70
C MET A 421 3.77 10.99 -28.21
N ILE A 422 2.83 10.41 -27.44
CA ILE A 422 2.69 10.67 -26.00
C ILE A 422 3.89 10.11 -25.24
N VAL A 423 4.28 8.87 -25.57
CA VAL A 423 5.41 8.18 -24.93
C VAL A 423 6.73 8.90 -25.21
N ASP A 424 6.97 9.33 -26.44
CA ASP A 424 8.21 10.00 -26.84
C ASP A 424 8.30 11.41 -26.25
N THR A 425 7.18 12.14 -26.20
CA THR A 425 7.09 13.44 -25.52
C THR A 425 7.44 13.30 -24.04
N TRP A 426 6.85 12.32 -23.36
CA TRP A 426 7.14 12.04 -21.95
C TRP A 426 8.59 11.64 -21.72
N ARG A 427 9.12 10.75 -22.56
CA ARG A 427 10.52 10.29 -22.49
C ARG A 427 11.51 11.44 -22.66
N ASN A 428 11.25 12.34 -23.62
CA ASN A 428 12.09 13.51 -23.84
C ASN A 428 12.06 14.45 -22.64
N TYR A 429 10.89 14.63 -22.02
CA TYR A 429 10.79 15.43 -20.80
C TYR A 429 11.55 14.81 -19.62
N LEU A 430 11.40 13.51 -19.37
CA LEU A 430 12.18 12.79 -18.36
C LEU A 430 13.69 12.93 -18.59
N ARG A 431 14.16 12.85 -19.84
CA ARG A 431 15.56 13.09 -20.18
C ARG A 431 15.98 14.50 -19.80
N ASN A 432 15.17 15.51 -20.11
CA ASN A 432 15.44 16.89 -19.74
C ASN A 432 15.53 17.08 -18.21
N CYS A 433 14.59 16.52 -17.45
CA CYS A 433 14.65 16.55 -15.98
C CYS A 433 15.92 15.86 -15.44
N SER A 434 16.36 14.76 -16.06
CA SER A 434 17.55 14.04 -15.63
C SER A 434 18.87 14.73 -15.99
N THR A 435 18.93 15.49 -17.10
CA THR A 435 20.19 16.05 -17.61
C THR A 435 20.35 17.54 -17.38
N GLN A 436 19.25 18.29 -17.30
CA GLN A 436 19.29 19.75 -17.20
C GLN A 436 19.27 20.25 -15.75
N ILE A 437 18.86 19.41 -14.80
CA ILE A 437 19.05 19.68 -13.37
C ILE A 437 20.53 19.40 -13.05
N ALA A 438 21.29 20.45 -12.76
CA ALA A 438 22.71 20.35 -12.47
C ALA A 438 22.97 19.39 -11.29
N CYS A 439 24.05 18.62 -11.36
CA CYS A 439 24.45 17.72 -10.27
C CYS A 439 24.79 18.46 -8.97
N THR A 440 25.19 19.72 -9.09
CA THR A 440 25.46 20.66 -8.00
C THR A 440 24.21 21.38 -7.49
N ASN A 441 23.05 21.19 -8.14
CA ASN A 441 21.78 21.73 -7.65
C ASN A 441 21.23 20.83 -6.54
N TRP A 442 21.58 21.17 -5.31
CA TRP A 442 21.10 20.55 -4.08
C TRP A 442 19.84 21.22 -3.52
N GLY A 443 19.18 22.06 -4.31
CA GLY A 443 17.90 22.66 -3.95
C GLY A 443 16.88 21.59 -3.55
N PHE A 444 15.95 21.98 -2.68
CA PHE A 444 14.94 21.10 -2.13
C PHE A 444 14.27 20.23 -3.21
N TYR A 445 14.31 18.90 -3.07
CA TYR A 445 13.84 17.88 -4.03
C TYR A 445 14.52 17.82 -5.41
N ALA A 446 15.42 18.73 -5.80
CA ALA A 446 16.08 18.70 -7.11
C ALA A 446 16.85 17.39 -7.39
N PRO A 447 17.64 16.83 -6.42
CA PRO A 447 18.27 15.53 -6.60
C PRO A 447 17.24 14.39 -6.74
N LYS A 448 16.12 14.45 -6.00
CA LYS A 448 15.05 13.44 -6.07
C LYS A 448 14.36 13.43 -7.43
N VAL A 449 14.09 14.61 -8.00
CA VAL A 449 13.52 14.75 -9.36
C VAL A 449 14.47 14.15 -10.40
N ARG A 450 15.75 14.54 -10.36
CA ARG A 450 16.78 14.04 -11.29
C ARG A 450 16.87 12.50 -11.25
N ASN A 451 17.00 11.94 -10.05
CA ASN A 451 17.12 10.50 -9.85
C ASN A 451 15.84 9.75 -10.25
N LYS A 452 14.67 10.29 -9.89
CA LYS A 452 13.38 9.71 -10.26
C LYS A 452 13.17 9.73 -11.77
N ALA A 453 13.50 10.83 -12.44
CA ALA A 453 13.39 10.94 -13.88
C ALA A 453 14.29 9.93 -14.60
N SER A 454 15.53 9.77 -14.14
CA SER A 454 16.46 8.75 -14.64
C SER A 454 15.91 7.32 -14.45
N TYR A 455 15.39 7.02 -13.25
CA TYR A 455 14.77 5.72 -12.96
C TYR A 455 13.56 5.42 -13.87
N LEU A 456 12.64 6.38 -14.02
CA LEU A 456 11.46 6.24 -14.87
C LEU A 456 11.85 6.07 -16.35
N LEU A 457 12.89 6.77 -16.80
CA LEU A 457 13.42 6.66 -18.15
C LEU A 457 13.91 5.24 -18.45
N GLN A 458 14.60 4.60 -17.50
CA GLN A 458 15.04 3.20 -17.62
C GLN A 458 13.84 2.24 -17.66
N GLY A 459 12.85 2.43 -16.77
CA GLY A 459 11.64 1.60 -16.73
C GLY A 459 10.80 1.68 -18.01
N ALA A 460 10.77 2.83 -18.67
CA ALA A 460 10.09 3.02 -19.96
C ALA A 460 10.80 2.33 -21.14
N VAL A 461 12.09 2.00 -21.01
CA VAL A 461 12.87 1.28 -22.03
C VAL A 461 12.59 -0.22 -21.98
N PHE A 462 12.59 -0.83 -20.80
CA PHE A 462 12.31 -2.28 -20.62
C PHE A 462 10.84 -2.67 -20.86
N LYS A 463 9.93 -1.71 -20.75
CA LYS A 463 8.49 -1.91 -20.98
C LYS A 463 8.09 -2.07 -22.45
N LYS A 464 9.01 -1.86 -23.41
CA LYS A 464 8.82 -2.10 -24.85
C LYS A 464 9.17 -3.53 -25.29
N SER A 465 9.93 -4.30 -24.50
CA SER A 465 10.48 -5.60 -24.93
C SER A 465 9.68 -6.83 -24.50
N GLY A 466 8.57 -6.68 -23.78
CA GLY A 466 7.75 -7.81 -23.32
C GLY A 466 6.83 -8.45 -24.37
N GLY A 467 6.93 -8.02 -25.64
CA GLY A 467 6.03 -8.43 -26.73
C GLY A 467 6.61 -9.44 -27.73
N VAL A 468 7.83 -9.97 -27.53
CA VAL A 468 8.41 -10.91 -28.49
C VAL A 468 8.93 -12.16 -27.79
N SER A 469 8.17 -13.24 -28.03
CA SER A 469 8.57 -14.65 -28.04
C SER A 469 8.76 -15.38 -26.70
N ALA A 470 7.78 -16.21 -26.37
CA ALA A 470 8.02 -17.66 -26.31
C ALA A 470 6.77 -18.39 -26.85
N ARG A 471 6.99 -19.17 -27.91
CA ARG A 471 6.06 -20.19 -28.41
C ARG A 471 5.97 -21.34 -27.42
#